data_AF-A0A142YIH9-F1
#
_entry.id   AF-A0A142YIH9-F1
#
_cell.length_a   1.000
_cell.length_b   1.000
_cell.length_c   1.000
_cell.angle_alpha   90.00
_cell.angle_beta   90.00
_cell.angle_gamma   90.00
#
_symmetry.space_group_name_H-M   'P 1'
#
loop_
_entity.id
_entity.type
_entity.pdbx_description
1 polymer ?
#
loop_
_entity_poly.entity_id
_entity_poly.type
_entity_poly.pdbx_seq_one_letter_code
_entity_poly.pdbx_strand_id
1 'polypeptide(L)'
;MRRPLSPLVLIFAHLPAIVALAPPARGDGDREIPPAYAPLEYLVGSWKGQGVSLDDPALRVRGWTETHAWAWSFVDGKPAGMTVELKGSKSLKSGALAYDEAREKYVLKVEPLAPATGTIAYEGTLDGSGKLLTLDRVGVAPGRPAERLTLRANSNYVRYTLGFERRASKGGSFARSIEVGLTKEGETFAAGSTATEAPKCVVTGGAATQTVSYQGRTFPICCSGCRDEFLETPDKYLKKLAAPSPGAKKKAAPPARRPRGDDAFAGDVDEPKANP
;
A
#
# COMPACT_ATOMS: atom_id res chain seq x y z
N MET A 1 -55.05 -42.91 -49.31
CA MET A 1 -53.80 -42.22 -49.70
C MET A 1 -53.42 -41.22 -48.62
N ARG A 2 -52.53 -41.60 -47.70
CA ARG A 2 -51.99 -40.72 -46.64
C ARG A 2 -50.58 -40.32 -47.09
N ARG A 3 -50.35 -39.03 -47.36
CA ARG A 3 -49.01 -38.49 -47.66
C ARG A 3 -48.30 -38.13 -46.34
N PRO A 4 -46.99 -38.41 -46.20
CA PRO A 4 -46.26 -38.27 -44.94
C PRO A 4 -45.81 -36.82 -44.69
N LEU A 5 -45.90 -36.39 -43.43
CA LEU A 5 -45.29 -35.16 -42.91
C LEU A 5 -43.83 -35.45 -42.53
N SER A 6 -42.90 -34.70 -43.11
CA SER A 6 -41.47 -34.70 -42.74
C SER A 6 -41.26 -34.24 -41.30
N PRO A 7 -40.34 -34.86 -40.54
CA PRO A 7 -39.96 -34.34 -39.23
C PRO A 7 -38.94 -33.20 -39.38
N LEU A 8 -39.24 -32.08 -38.73
CA LEU A 8 -38.36 -30.93 -38.54
C LEU A 8 -37.20 -31.35 -37.62
N VAL A 9 -35.99 -31.43 -38.16
CA VAL A 9 -34.76 -31.69 -37.40
C VAL A 9 -34.39 -30.43 -36.61
N LEU A 10 -34.62 -30.44 -35.31
CA LEU A 10 -34.12 -29.44 -34.37
C LEU A 10 -32.66 -29.75 -34.03
N ILE A 11 -31.74 -28.99 -34.63
CA ILE A 11 -30.31 -29.03 -34.31
C ILE A 11 -30.11 -28.30 -32.97
N PHE A 12 -29.87 -29.06 -31.90
CA PHE A 12 -29.40 -28.53 -30.62
C PHE A 12 -27.94 -28.08 -30.78
N ALA A 13 -27.73 -26.78 -30.91
CA ALA A 13 -26.40 -26.18 -30.81
C ALA A 13 -25.97 -26.17 -29.33
N HIS A 14 -25.17 -27.16 -28.94
CA HIS A 14 -24.49 -27.17 -27.64
C HIS A 14 -23.34 -26.14 -27.67
N LEU A 15 -23.58 -24.98 -27.05
CA LEU A 15 -22.52 -24.04 -26.68
C LEU A 15 -21.71 -24.67 -25.52
N PRO A 16 -20.39 -24.86 -25.62
CA PRO A 16 -19.60 -25.31 -24.48
C PRO A 16 -19.50 -24.13 -23.50
N ALA A 17 -20.06 -24.32 -22.30
CA ALA A 17 -19.85 -23.43 -21.17
C ALA A 17 -18.36 -23.49 -20.81
N ILE A 18 -17.61 -22.47 -21.23
CA ILE A 18 -16.26 -22.22 -20.74
C ILE A 18 -16.41 -21.79 -19.28
N VAL A 19 -16.23 -22.74 -18.38
CA VAL A 19 -16.06 -22.46 -16.95
C VAL A 19 -14.75 -21.68 -16.82
N ALA A 20 -14.86 -20.37 -16.63
CA ALA A 20 -13.74 -19.54 -16.24
C ALA A 20 -13.26 -20.02 -14.86
N LEU A 21 -12.16 -20.77 -14.82
CA LEU A 21 -11.43 -21.04 -13.60
C LEU A 21 -10.94 -19.68 -13.06
N ALA A 22 -11.61 -19.18 -12.02
CA ALA A 22 -11.07 -18.11 -11.20
C ALA A 22 -9.71 -18.57 -10.64
N PRO A 23 -8.66 -17.73 -10.67
CA PRO A 23 -7.39 -18.07 -10.05
C PRO A 23 -7.60 -18.29 -8.55
N PRO A 24 -6.88 -19.25 -7.92
CA PRO A 24 -7.04 -19.51 -6.49
C PRO A 24 -6.65 -18.26 -5.71
N ALA A 25 -7.59 -17.78 -4.89
CA ALA A 25 -7.31 -16.79 -3.86
C ALA A 25 -6.13 -17.28 -3.02
N ARG A 26 -5.06 -16.48 -2.96
CA ARG A 26 -3.91 -16.72 -2.09
C ARG A 26 -4.37 -16.64 -0.63
N GLY A 27 -4.64 -17.81 -0.03
CA GLY A 27 -4.62 -18.10 1.40
C GLY A 27 -5.11 -17.01 2.35
N ASP A 28 -6.43 -16.88 2.50
CA ASP A 28 -7.10 -16.05 3.52
C ASP A 28 -7.50 -16.88 4.76
N GLY A 29 -6.58 -17.66 5.31
CA GLY A 29 -6.86 -18.50 6.48
C GLY A 29 -6.43 -17.92 7.83
N ASP A 30 -5.61 -16.87 7.84
CA ASP A 30 -4.86 -16.44 9.04
C ASP A 30 -4.73 -14.91 9.18
N ARG A 31 -5.50 -14.16 8.36
CA ARG A 31 -5.41 -12.70 8.28
C ARG A 31 -6.44 -12.05 9.21
N GLU A 32 -5.94 -11.24 10.16
CA GLU A 32 -6.76 -10.51 11.14
C GLU A 32 -7.30 -9.18 10.57
N ILE A 33 -7.04 -8.88 9.28
CA ILE A 33 -7.41 -7.63 8.58
C ILE A 33 -8.74 -7.81 7.83
N PRO A 34 -9.72 -6.90 7.98
CA PRO A 34 -10.97 -6.99 7.23
C PRO A 34 -10.75 -6.92 5.71
N PRO A 35 -11.52 -7.68 4.90
CA PRO A 35 -11.35 -7.73 3.44
C PRO A 35 -11.38 -6.36 2.75
N ALA A 36 -12.18 -5.42 3.26
CA ALA A 36 -12.27 -4.06 2.73
C ALA A 36 -10.95 -3.28 2.83
N TYR A 37 -10.08 -3.60 3.77
CA TYR A 37 -8.80 -2.91 3.94
C TYR A 37 -7.60 -3.68 3.37
N ALA A 38 -7.77 -4.96 3.02
CA ALA A 38 -6.69 -5.78 2.47
C ALA A 38 -6.02 -5.14 1.23
N PRO A 39 -6.75 -4.55 0.26
CA PRO A 39 -6.13 -3.86 -0.87
C PRO A 39 -5.34 -2.60 -0.49
N LEU A 40 -5.61 -2.02 0.69
CA LEU A 40 -4.98 -0.79 1.19
C LEU A 40 -3.84 -1.06 2.17
N GLU A 41 -3.58 -2.32 2.53
CA GLU A 41 -2.53 -2.71 3.46
C GLU A 41 -1.17 -2.15 3.07
N TYR A 42 -0.89 -2.03 1.76
CA TYR A 42 0.36 -1.50 1.26
C TYR A 42 0.68 -0.11 1.81
N LEU A 43 -0.35 0.73 2.05
CA LEU A 43 -0.23 2.09 2.56
C LEU A 43 0.42 2.13 3.94
N VAL A 44 0.31 1.06 4.74
CA VAL A 44 0.84 1.04 6.11
C VAL A 44 2.36 1.20 6.12
N GLY A 45 2.85 2.12 6.95
CA GLY A 45 4.27 2.45 7.10
C GLY A 45 4.56 3.92 6.87
N SER A 46 5.86 4.25 6.82
CA SER A 46 6.36 5.60 6.57
C SER A 46 6.63 5.82 5.09
N TRP A 47 6.28 6.99 4.60
CA TRP A 47 6.43 7.39 3.21
C TRP A 47 7.03 8.77 3.15
N LYS A 48 7.94 8.98 2.20
CA LYS A 48 8.59 10.26 2.00
C LYS A 48 8.59 10.62 0.53
N GLY A 49 8.32 11.88 0.26
CA GLY A 49 8.16 12.34 -1.10
C GLY A 49 8.19 13.84 -1.24
N GLN A 50 7.76 14.27 -2.42
CA GLN A 50 7.63 15.66 -2.77
C GLN A 50 6.22 15.97 -3.25
N GLY A 51 5.69 17.08 -2.75
CA GLY A 51 4.47 17.71 -3.21
C GLY A 51 4.78 18.87 -4.15
N VAL A 52 3.96 19.03 -5.18
CA VAL A 52 3.99 20.18 -6.08
C VAL A 52 2.59 20.78 -6.18
N SER A 53 2.53 22.11 -6.26
CA SER A 53 1.28 22.82 -6.54
C SER A 53 1.19 23.06 -8.03
N LEU A 54 0.08 22.64 -8.63
CA LEU A 54 -0.26 22.96 -10.00
C LEU A 54 -1.06 24.27 -10.09
N ASP A 55 -1.39 24.93 -8.98
CA ASP A 55 -2.03 26.26 -9.02
C ASP A 55 -0.99 27.39 -8.83
N ASP A 56 0.06 27.14 -8.06
CA ASP A 56 1.09 28.11 -7.71
C ASP A 56 2.38 27.85 -8.51
N PRO A 57 2.77 28.74 -9.46
CA PRO A 57 3.97 28.56 -10.28
C PRO A 57 5.26 28.42 -9.49
N ALA A 58 5.39 29.09 -8.33
CA ALA A 58 6.61 29.02 -7.52
C ALA A 58 6.72 27.65 -6.83
N LEU A 59 5.60 27.15 -6.30
CA LEU A 59 5.53 25.81 -5.69
C LEU A 59 5.45 24.68 -6.72
N ARG A 60 5.11 24.96 -7.97
CA ARG A 60 5.21 24.00 -9.07
C ARG A 60 6.66 23.62 -9.35
N VAL A 61 7.57 24.59 -9.28
CA VAL A 61 9.00 24.40 -9.55
C VAL A 61 9.75 23.94 -8.30
N ARG A 62 9.52 24.58 -7.15
CA ARG A 62 10.24 24.27 -5.91
C ARG A 62 9.74 23.00 -5.23
N GLY A 63 8.43 22.75 -5.30
CA GLY A 63 7.77 21.74 -4.49
C GLY A 63 7.98 21.94 -2.98
N TRP A 64 7.53 20.97 -2.20
CA TRP A 64 7.86 20.83 -0.79
C TRP A 64 8.11 19.35 -0.48
N THR A 65 8.86 19.08 0.59
CA THR A 65 9.03 17.71 1.09
C THR A 65 7.89 17.37 2.02
N GLU A 66 7.32 16.19 1.85
CA GLU A 66 6.21 15.69 2.66
C GLU A 66 6.46 14.25 3.08
N THR A 67 6.11 13.94 4.33
CA THR A 67 6.22 12.60 4.91
C THR A 67 4.86 12.16 5.41
N HIS A 68 4.39 10.98 5.01
CA HIS A 68 3.13 10.39 5.48
C HIS A 68 3.44 9.16 6.31
N ALA A 69 2.88 9.09 7.51
CA ALA A 69 2.95 7.92 8.37
C ALA A 69 1.56 7.31 8.48
N TRP A 70 1.35 6.18 7.81
CA TRP A 70 0.10 5.44 7.87
C TRP A 70 0.18 4.34 8.92
N ALA A 71 -0.85 4.25 9.74
CA ALA A 71 -0.99 3.25 10.78
C ALA A 71 -2.38 2.61 10.76
N TRP A 72 -2.48 1.40 11.29
CA TRP A 72 -3.77 0.79 11.59
C TRP A 72 -4.39 1.45 12.82
N SER A 73 -5.70 1.66 12.81
CA SER A 73 -6.49 1.95 14.00
C SER A 73 -7.19 0.69 14.48
N PHE A 74 -7.08 0.40 15.77
CA PHE A 74 -7.69 -0.78 16.38
C PHE A 74 -8.90 -0.38 17.24
N VAL A 75 -9.97 -1.18 17.15
CA VAL A 75 -11.12 -1.14 18.05
C VAL A 75 -11.33 -2.55 18.54
N ASP A 76 -11.37 -2.73 19.87
CA ASP A 76 -11.46 -4.05 20.52
C ASP A 76 -10.39 -5.06 20.05
N GLY A 77 -9.16 -4.58 19.83
CA GLY A 77 -8.02 -5.39 19.38
C GLY A 77 -8.14 -5.93 17.96
N LYS A 78 -9.03 -5.37 17.13
CA LYS A 78 -9.18 -5.67 15.69
C LYS A 78 -8.94 -4.42 14.85
N PRO A 79 -8.25 -4.53 13.71
CA PRO A 79 -8.05 -3.39 12.82
C PRO A 79 -9.39 -2.95 12.23
N ALA A 80 -9.83 -1.75 12.59
CA ALA A 80 -11.13 -1.17 12.24
C ALA A 80 -11.01 0.02 11.27
N GLY A 81 -9.80 0.41 10.90
CA GLY A 81 -9.53 1.57 10.05
C GLY A 81 -8.05 1.88 9.93
N MET A 82 -7.73 2.99 9.28
CA MET A 82 -6.36 3.47 9.12
C MET A 82 -6.27 4.94 9.49
N THR A 83 -5.16 5.37 10.07
CA THR A 83 -4.86 6.78 10.31
C THR A 83 -3.63 7.18 9.52
N VAL A 84 -3.55 8.45 9.16
CA VAL A 84 -2.40 9.05 8.48
C VAL A 84 -2.01 10.34 9.17
N GLU A 85 -0.72 10.46 9.48
CA GLU A 85 -0.11 11.71 9.92
C GLU A 85 0.75 12.28 8.78
N LEU A 86 0.56 13.56 8.44
CA LEU A 86 1.28 14.22 7.35
C LEU A 86 2.20 15.30 7.92
N LYS A 87 3.52 15.11 7.77
CA LYS A 87 4.54 16.07 8.18
C LYS A 87 5.06 16.85 6.97
N GLY A 88 5.13 18.17 7.10
CA GLY A 88 5.56 19.06 6.01
C GLY A 88 4.48 19.35 4.96
N SER A 89 3.26 18.81 5.14
CA SER A 89 2.14 19.03 4.22
C SER A 89 1.70 20.49 4.16
N LYS A 90 1.18 20.89 3.01
CA LYS A 90 0.60 22.21 2.76
C LYS A 90 -0.93 22.19 2.69
N SER A 91 -1.55 21.03 2.72
CA SER A 91 -3.00 20.87 2.58
C SER A 91 -3.66 20.27 3.83
N LEU A 92 -3.12 19.17 4.35
CA LEU A 92 -3.74 18.39 5.43
C LEU A 92 -2.76 18.12 6.56
N LYS A 93 -3.25 18.10 7.80
CA LYS A 93 -2.44 17.78 8.98
C LYS A 93 -2.45 16.28 9.27
N SER A 94 -3.64 15.68 9.27
CA SER A 94 -3.87 14.27 9.58
C SER A 94 -5.16 13.78 8.93
N GLY A 95 -5.36 12.47 8.91
CA GLY A 95 -6.60 11.86 8.45
C GLY A 95 -6.88 10.49 9.08
N ALA A 96 -8.14 10.09 9.04
CA ALA A 96 -8.64 8.81 9.48
C ALA A 96 -9.55 8.22 8.38
N LEU A 97 -9.17 7.06 7.88
CA LEU A 97 -9.86 6.30 6.85
C LEU A 97 -10.65 5.17 7.49
N ALA A 98 -11.96 5.19 7.28
CA ALA A 98 -12.89 4.15 7.67
C ALA A 98 -13.59 3.57 6.42
N TYR A 99 -14.20 2.40 6.57
CA TYR A 99 -15.03 1.77 5.56
C TYR A 99 -16.45 1.64 6.12
N ASP A 100 -17.42 2.17 5.38
CA ASP A 100 -18.84 2.03 5.67
C ASP A 100 -19.37 0.81 4.92
N GLU A 101 -19.56 -0.30 5.63
CA GLU A 101 -20.06 -1.55 5.06
C GLU A 101 -21.48 -1.42 4.49
N ALA A 102 -22.32 -0.55 5.05
CA ALA A 102 -23.69 -0.37 4.58
C ALA A 102 -23.75 0.35 3.23
N ARG A 103 -22.74 1.18 2.94
CA ARG A 103 -22.66 1.97 1.69
C ARG A 103 -21.60 1.45 0.73
N GLU A 104 -20.83 0.45 1.14
CA GLU A 104 -19.64 -0.06 0.46
C GLU A 104 -18.66 1.05 0.06
N LYS A 105 -18.53 2.08 0.91
CA LYS A 105 -17.73 3.28 0.63
C LYS A 105 -16.65 3.50 1.67
N TYR A 106 -15.52 3.99 1.21
CA TYR A 106 -14.48 4.53 2.09
C TYR A 106 -14.84 5.94 2.50
N VAL A 107 -14.68 6.23 3.79
CA VAL A 107 -14.89 7.53 4.40
C VAL A 107 -13.57 8.01 4.97
N LEU A 108 -12.97 9.03 4.38
CA LEU A 108 -11.75 9.67 4.87
C LEU A 108 -12.11 10.99 5.56
N LYS A 109 -11.92 11.04 6.87
CA LYS A 109 -12.03 12.27 7.67
C LYS A 109 -10.65 12.88 7.81
N VAL A 110 -10.49 14.14 7.44
CA VAL A 110 -9.19 14.83 7.51
C VAL A 110 -9.27 16.09 8.34
N GLU A 111 -8.16 16.40 9.01
CA GLU A 111 -7.94 17.68 9.66
C GLU A 111 -7.15 18.60 8.71
N PRO A 112 -7.71 19.77 8.34
CA PRO A 112 -7.00 20.72 7.51
C PRO A 112 -5.88 21.43 8.28
N LEU A 113 -4.95 22.05 7.55
CA LEU A 113 -3.96 22.94 8.15
C LEU A 113 -4.61 24.26 8.61
N ALA A 114 -4.07 24.86 9.68
CA ALA A 114 -4.43 26.21 10.11
C ALA A 114 -4.23 27.22 8.96
N PRO A 115 -5.11 28.24 8.80
CA PRO A 115 -6.14 28.67 9.74
C PRO A 115 -7.49 27.95 9.57
N ALA A 116 -7.61 27.01 8.64
CA ALA A 116 -8.85 26.25 8.49
C ALA A 116 -9.02 25.32 9.70
N THR A 117 -10.21 25.33 10.30
CA THR A 117 -10.56 24.50 11.45
C THR A 117 -11.79 23.66 11.14
N GLY A 118 -11.88 22.47 11.76
CA GLY A 118 -12.97 21.52 11.57
C GLY A 118 -12.54 20.25 10.87
N THR A 119 -13.46 19.30 10.71
CA THR A 119 -13.20 18.02 10.04
C THR A 119 -13.80 18.06 8.65
N ILE A 120 -13.00 17.72 7.63
CA ILE A 120 -13.49 17.56 6.26
C ILE A 120 -13.68 16.07 6.00
N ALA A 121 -14.86 15.68 5.54
CA ALA A 121 -15.14 14.31 5.14
C ALA A 121 -15.06 14.16 3.62
N TYR A 122 -14.38 13.12 3.16
CA TYR A 122 -14.38 12.66 1.79
C TYR A 122 -14.96 11.24 1.74
N GLU A 123 -15.76 10.94 0.73
CA GLU A 123 -16.35 9.63 0.52
C GLU A 123 -16.06 9.12 -0.89
N GLY A 124 -15.82 7.82 -1.04
CA GLY A 124 -15.73 7.23 -2.37
C GLY A 124 -15.34 5.77 -2.38
N THR A 125 -14.76 5.34 -3.49
CA THR A 125 -14.60 3.92 -3.81
C THR A 125 -13.19 3.62 -4.32
N LEU A 126 -12.79 2.37 -4.11
CA LEU A 126 -11.59 1.80 -4.69
C LEU A 126 -11.93 1.24 -6.07
N ASP A 127 -11.03 1.42 -7.04
CA ASP A 127 -11.19 0.81 -8.36
C ASP A 127 -11.09 -0.72 -8.30
N GLY A 128 -11.57 -1.40 -9.34
CA GLY A 128 -11.49 -2.86 -9.41
C GLY A 128 -10.06 -3.42 -9.45
N SER A 129 -9.05 -2.58 -9.65
CA SER A 129 -7.65 -2.97 -9.60
C SER A 129 -7.05 -2.90 -8.19
N GLY A 130 -7.74 -2.27 -7.23
CA GLY A 130 -7.27 -2.04 -5.87
C GLY A 130 -6.23 -0.94 -5.75
N LYS A 131 -5.96 -0.17 -6.82
CA LYS A 131 -4.83 0.76 -6.90
C LYS A 131 -5.24 2.22 -6.91
N LEU A 132 -6.48 2.54 -7.28
CA LEU A 132 -6.97 3.90 -7.33
C LEU A 132 -8.14 4.08 -6.36
N LEU A 133 -7.88 4.73 -5.25
CA LEU A 133 -8.92 5.19 -4.33
C LEU A 133 -9.32 6.61 -4.74
N THR A 134 -10.58 6.80 -5.11
CA THR A 134 -11.14 8.12 -5.45
C THR A 134 -12.13 8.54 -4.39
N LEU A 135 -11.93 9.70 -3.79
CA LEU A 135 -12.73 10.21 -2.68
C LEU A 135 -13.21 11.62 -2.99
N ASP A 136 -14.53 11.83 -3.02
CA ASP A 136 -15.17 13.11 -3.26
C ASP A 136 -15.53 13.79 -1.94
N ARG A 137 -15.30 15.10 -1.84
CA ARG A 137 -15.61 15.86 -0.63
C ARG A 137 -17.12 15.91 -0.40
N VAL A 138 -17.55 15.59 0.82
CA VAL A 138 -18.95 15.64 1.25
C VAL A 138 -19.23 16.97 1.97
N GLY A 139 -20.48 17.43 1.89
CA GLY A 139 -20.93 18.64 2.59
C GLY A 139 -20.41 19.95 1.97
N VAL A 140 -20.05 19.94 0.68
CA VAL A 140 -19.64 21.15 -0.03
C VAL A 140 -20.85 22.05 -0.26
N ALA A 141 -20.81 23.28 0.28
CA ALA A 141 -21.87 24.25 0.13
C ALA A 141 -22.13 24.60 -1.36
N PRO A 142 -23.38 24.88 -1.76
CA PRO A 142 -23.71 25.31 -3.12
C PRO A 142 -22.86 26.53 -3.53
N GLY A 143 -22.27 26.48 -4.74
CA GLY A 143 -21.43 27.56 -5.25
C GLY A 143 -19.93 27.45 -4.92
N ARG A 144 -19.52 26.47 -4.11
CA ARG A 144 -18.10 26.13 -3.91
C ARG A 144 -17.63 25.11 -4.94
N PRO A 145 -16.35 25.14 -5.34
CA PRO A 145 -15.80 24.13 -6.24
C PRO A 145 -15.90 22.74 -5.60
N ALA A 146 -16.27 21.73 -6.39
CA ALA A 146 -16.21 20.36 -5.93
C ALA A 146 -14.74 19.95 -5.78
N GLU A 147 -14.42 19.21 -4.73
CA GLU A 147 -13.07 18.77 -4.42
C GLU A 147 -13.02 17.25 -4.41
N ARG A 148 -11.93 16.69 -4.94
CA ARG A 148 -11.68 15.26 -5.03
C ARG A 148 -10.26 14.96 -4.60
N LEU A 149 -10.09 13.88 -3.86
CA LEU A 149 -8.81 13.31 -3.48
C LEU A 149 -8.63 11.99 -4.22
N THR A 150 -7.45 11.77 -4.79
CA THR A 150 -7.10 10.50 -5.43
C THR A 150 -5.83 9.94 -4.78
N LEU A 151 -5.88 8.70 -4.29
CA LEU A 151 -4.69 7.94 -3.93
C LEU A 151 -4.46 6.87 -5.01
N ARG A 152 -3.32 6.94 -5.68
CA ARG A 152 -2.95 5.99 -6.75
C ARG A 152 -1.66 5.27 -6.41
N ALA A 153 -1.71 3.96 -6.22
CA ALA A 153 -0.51 3.12 -6.10
C ALA A 153 0.18 2.90 -7.46
N ASN A 154 1.50 2.75 -7.44
CA ASN A 154 2.25 2.22 -8.58
C ASN A 154 2.13 0.69 -8.68
N SER A 155 2.68 0.10 -9.74
CA SER A 155 2.57 -1.34 -10.02
C SER A 155 3.09 -2.24 -8.88
N ASN A 156 4.13 -1.76 -8.17
CA ASN A 156 4.86 -2.53 -7.18
C ASN A 156 4.53 -2.11 -5.74
N TYR A 157 3.54 -1.22 -5.55
CA TYR A 157 3.11 -0.68 -4.25
C TYR A 157 4.20 0.01 -3.39
N VAL A 158 5.37 0.32 -3.97
CA VAL A 158 6.47 1.06 -3.31
C VAL A 158 6.34 2.58 -3.46
N ARG A 159 5.42 3.05 -4.32
CA ARG A 159 5.12 4.46 -4.52
C ARG A 159 3.60 4.64 -4.61
N TYR A 160 3.09 5.73 -4.04
CA TYR A 160 1.76 6.23 -4.41
C TYR A 160 1.77 7.72 -4.67
N THR A 161 0.78 8.17 -5.42
CA THR A 161 0.53 9.57 -5.69
C THR A 161 -0.78 9.98 -5.02
N LEU A 162 -0.71 11.00 -4.16
CA LEU A 162 -1.85 11.70 -3.60
C LEU A 162 -2.13 12.94 -4.47
N GLY A 163 -3.30 12.95 -5.11
CA GLY A 163 -3.75 14.07 -5.93
C GLY A 163 -4.91 14.80 -5.27
N PHE A 164 -4.85 16.13 -5.25
CA PHE A 164 -5.99 16.98 -4.96
C PHE A 164 -6.50 17.56 -6.27
N GLU A 165 -7.78 17.37 -6.54
CA GLU A 165 -8.44 17.85 -7.74
C GLU A 165 -9.60 18.76 -7.36
N ARG A 166 -9.82 19.79 -8.17
CA ARG A 166 -10.96 20.70 -8.02
C ARG A 166 -11.72 20.80 -9.32
N ARG A 167 -13.03 20.93 -9.21
CA ARG A 167 -13.92 21.22 -10.33
C ARG A 167 -14.68 22.51 -10.04
N ALA A 168 -14.39 23.54 -10.84
CA ALA A 168 -14.93 24.89 -10.64
C ALA A 168 -16.44 25.01 -10.94
N SER A 169 -16.97 24.21 -11.87
CA SER A 169 -18.40 24.24 -12.26
C SER A 169 -18.96 22.83 -12.40
N LYS A 170 -20.28 22.66 -12.21
CA LYS A 170 -20.94 21.34 -12.28
C LYS A 170 -20.75 20.60 -13.61
N GLY A 171 -20.48 21.32 -14.70
CA GLY A 171 -20.21 20.76 -16.03
C GLY A 171 -18.73 20.68 -16.43
N GLY A 172 -17.81 21.18 -15.58
CA GLY A 172 -16.38 21.13 -15.85
C GLY A 172 -15.75 19.76 -15.56
N SER A 173 -14.49 19.57 -15.99
CA SER A 173 -13.67 18.45 -15.55
C SER A 173 -13.01 18.75 -14.20
N PHE A 174 -12.57 17.69 -13.51
CA PHE A 174 -11.68 17.84 -12.36
C PHE A 174 -10.28 18.19 -12.86
N ALA A 175 -9.76 19.34 -12.43
CA ALA A 175 -8.40 19.76 -12.68
C ALA A 175 -7.56 19.47 -11.43
N ARG A 176 -6.37 18.88 -11.61
CA ARG A 176 -5.45 18.61 -10.50
C ARG A 176 -4.81 19.91 -10.03
N SER A 177 -4.96 20.21 -8.74
CA SER A 177 -4.41 21.40 -8.08
C SER A 177 -3.13 21.11 -7.32
N ILE A 178 -3.03 19.94 -6.69
CA ILE A 178 -1.83 19.52 -5.95
C ILE A 178 -1.55 18.07 -6.30
N GLU A 179 -0.27 17.74 -6.45
CA GLU A 179 0.19 16.37 -6.62
C GLU A 179 1.32 16.09 -5.65
N VAL A 180 1.19 15.04 -4.85
CA VAL A 180 2.21 14.58 -3.91
C VAL A 180 2.60 13.15 -4.26
N GLY A 181 3.83 12.97 -4.71
CA GLY A 181 4.36 11.64 -5.01
C GLY A 181 5.25 11.16 -3.86
N LEU A 182 4.87 10.05 -3.21
CA LEU A 182 5.60 9.50 -2.07
C LEU A 182 6.10 8.09 -2.33
N THR A 183 7.30 7.80 -1.85
CA THR A 183 7.94 6.48 -1.88
C THR A 183 8.03 5.93 -0.46
N LYS A 184 7.82 4.61 -0.31
CA LYS A 184 7.89 3.94 0.98
C LYS A 184 9.30 4.02 1.55
N GLU A 185 9.44 4.45 2.80
CA GLU A 185 10.75 4.54 3.43
C GLU A 185 11.34 3.14 3.65
N GLY A 186 12.61 2.95 3.27
CA GLY A 186 13.30 1.65 3.31
C GLY A 186 13.23 0.86 2.00
N GLU A 187 12.39 1.26 1.05
CA GLU A 187 12.30 0.65 -0.28
C GLU A 187 13.04 1.51 -1.33
N THR A 188 13.78 0.89 -2.24
CA THR A 188 14.39 1.60 -3.37
C THR A 188 13.50 1.55 -4.61
N PHE A 189 13.57 2.56 -5.47
CA PHE A 189 12.80 2.61 -6.73
C PHE A 189 12.98 1.37 -7.62
N ALA A 190 14.09 0.64 -7.46
CA ALA A 190 14.44 -0.55 -8.22
C ALA A 190 14.10 -1.88 -7.52
N ALA A 191 13.61 -1.86 -6.28
CA ALA A 191 13.37 -3.06 -5.45
C ALA A 191 12.14 -3.90 -5.86
N GLY A 192 11.68 -3.77 -7.11
CA GLY A 192 10.50 -4.46 -7.63
C GLY A 192 10.62 -5.98 -7.77
N SER A 193 11.72 -6.63 -7.37
CA SER A 193 11.88 -8.09 -7.54
C SER A 193 12.82 -8.79 -6.58
N THR A 194 13.39 -8.12 -5.58
CA THR A 194 14.35 -8.74 -4.63
C THR A 194 14.12 -8.30 -3.19
N ALA A 195 12.86 -8.12 -2.79
CA ALA A 195 12.53 -8.05 -1.37
C ALA A 195 12.87 -9.41 -0.73
N THR A 196 14.04 -9.46 -0.11
CA THR A 196 14.40 -10.50 0.86
C THR A 196 13.25 -10.52 1.86
N GLU A 197 12.59 -11.66 2.00
CA GLU A 197 11.34 -11.85 2.76
C GLU A 197 11.34 -11.03 4.06
N ALA A 198 10.71 -9.84 4.02
CA ALA A 198 10.71 -8.94 5.15
C ALA A 198 10.00 -9.65 6.31
N PRO A 199 10.53 -9.55 7.55
CA PRO A 199 9.93 -10.22 8.69
C PRO A 199 8.45 -9.80 8.81
N LYS A 200 7.56 -10.76 9.08
CA LYS A 200 6.12 -10.48 9.20
C LYS A 200 5.84 -9.78 10.53
N CYS A 201 4.95 -8.80 10.50
CA CYS A 201 4.43 -8.10 11.67
C CYS A 201 3.73 -9.10 12.60
N VAL A 202 4.09 -9.10 13.88
CA VAL A 202 3.49 -10.01 14.88
C VAL A 202 2.00 -9.77 15.09
N VAL A 203 1.54 -8.53 14.87
CA VAL A 203 0.15 -8.11 15.12
C VAL A 203 -0.73 -8.38 13.90
N THR A 204 -0.33 -7.88 12.72
CA THR A 204 -1.16 -7.92 11.51
C THR A 204 -0.69 -8.89 10.44
N GLY A 205 0.52 -9.45 10.56
CA GLY A 205 1.11 -10.33 9.55
C GLY A 205 1.68 -9.63 8.30
N GLY A 206 1.53 -8.32 8.19
CA GLY A 206 2.08 -7.52 7.08
C GLY A 206 3.60 -7.37 7.11
N ALA A 207 4.20 -6.74 6.09
CA ALA A 207 5.65 -6.52 6.06
C ALA A 207 6.11 -5.60 7.20
N ALA A 208 6.96 -6.09 8.10
CA ALA A 208 7.48 -5.29 9.19
C ALA A 208 8.51 -4.27 8.69
N THR A 209 8.38 -3.05 9.17
CA THR A 209 9.29 -1.92 8.86
C THR A 209 10.04 -1.45 10.10
N GLN A 210 9.64 -1.89 11.29
CA GLN A 210 10.16 -1.47 12.60
C GLN A 210 10.23 -2.66 13.56
N THR A 211 10.92 -2.49 14.69
CA THR A 211 10.99 -3.48 15.78
C THR A 211 10.63 -2.86 17.12
N VAL A 212 9.99 -3.63 18.00
CA VAL A 212 9.64 -3.25 19.37
C VAL A 212 10.32 -4.22 20.33
N SER A 213 10.97 -3.68 21.36
CA SER A 213 11.57 -4.48 22.41
C SER A 213 10.63 -4.57 23.61
N TYR A 214 10.29 -5.79 24.03
CA TYR A 214 9.50 -6.04 25.24
C TYR A 214 10.08 -7.23 26.00
N GLN A 215 10.33 -7.05 27.31
CA GLN A 215 10.94 -8.05 28.19
C GLN A 215 12.25 -8.66 27.61
N GLY A 216 13.09 -7.82 26.98
CA GLY A 216 14.38 -8.24 26.43
C GLY A 216 14.31 -9.03 25.11
N ARG A 217 13.12 -9.17 24.50
CA ARG A 217 12.92 -9.77 23.18
C ARG A 217 12.49 -8.71 22.17
N THR A 218 13.01 -8.78 20.94
CA THR A 218 12.67 -7.88 19.84
C THR A 218 11.61 -8.52 18.94
N PHE A 219 10.52 -7.80 18.69
CA PHE A 219 9.41 -8.23 17.85
C PHE A 219 9.27 -7.32 16.62
N PRO A 220 9.19 -7.88 15.40
CA PRO A 220 8.98 -7.10 14.18
C PRO A 220 7.54 -6.59 14.10
N ILE A 221 7.38 -5.31 13.78
CA ILE A 221 6.09 -4.62 13.64
C ILE A 221 6.06 -3.74 12.38
N CYS A 222 4.86 -3.46 11.84
CA CYS A 222 4.72 -2.69 10.61
C CYS A 222 4.40 -1.21 10.79
N CYS A 223 3.84 -0.79 11.93
CA CYS A 223 3.47 0.62 12.20
C CYS A 223 3.31 0.91 13.70
N SER A 224 3.19 2.20 14.05
CA SER A 224 2.96 2.67 15.44
C SER A 224 1.69 2.07 16.05
N GLY A 225 0.59 1.94 15.29
CA GLY A 225 -0.63 1.29 15.79
C GLY A 225 -0.39 -0.16 16.24
N CYS A 226 0.45 -0.92 15.54
CA CYS A 226 0.80 -2.27 15.97
C CYS A 226 1.71 -2.29 17.21
N ARG A 227 2.53 -1.25 17.42
CA ARG A 227 3.31 -1.13 18.66
C ARG A 227 2.36 -0.94 19.84
N ASP A 228 1.42 -0.02 19.70
CA ASP A 228 0.58 0.41 20.80
C ASP A 228 -0.36 -0.75 21.21
N GLU A 229 -0.97 -1.45 20.25
CA GLU A 229 -1.76 -2.68 20.51
C GLU A 229 -0.92 -3.78 21.18
N PHE A 230 0.33 -3.99 20.73
CA PHE A 230 1.22 -4.98 21.34
C PHE A 230 1.60 -4.64 22.78
N LEU A 231 1.77 -3.35 23.10
CA LEU A 231 2.05 -2.89 24.47
C LEU A 231 0.81 -2.99 25.37
N GLU A 232 -0.39 -2.83 24.82
CA GLU A 232 -1.65 -2.98 25.55
C GLU A 232 -2.00 -4.45 25.82
N THR A 233 -1.76 -5.36 24.87
CA THR A 233 -2.10 -6.79 25.01
C THR A 233 -0.93 -7.75 24.68
N PRO A 234 0.23 -7.64 25.35
CA PRO A 234 1.42 -8.42 25.01
C PRO A 234 1.21 -9.94 25.16
N ASP A 235 0.46 -10.37 26.18
CA ASP A 235 0.22 -11.79 26.46
C ASP A 235 -0.56 -12.51 25.34
N LYS A 236 -1.45 -11.80 24.63
CA LYS A 236 -2.22 -12.35 23.50
C LYS A 236 -1.29 -12.74 22.36
N TYR A 237 -0.36 -11.85 22.02
CA TYR A 237 0.59 -12.05 20.92
C TYR A 237 1.73 -13.00 21.31
N LEU A 238 2.21 -12.95 22.55
CA LEU A 238 3.23 -13.88 23.06
C LEU A 238 2.72 -15.33 23.07
N LYS A 239 1.44 -15.56 23.41
CA LYS A 239 0.81 -16.89 23.32
C LYS A 239 0.64 -17.36 21.88
N LYS A 240 0.26 -16.46 20.96
CA LYS A 240 0.15 -16.76 19.51
C LYS A 240 1.52 -17.13 18.90
N LEU A 241 2.61 -16.50 19.35
CA LEU A 241 3.97 -16.83 18.94
C LEU A 241 4.54 -18.09 19.62
N ALA A 242 4.07 -18.43 20.81
CA ALA A 242 4.45 -19.65 21.53
C ALA A 242 3.71 -20.90 21.01
N ALA A 243 2.60 -20.73 20.31
CA ALA A 243 1.98 -21.78 19.51
C ALA A 243 2.84 -22.02 18.25
N PRO A 244 3.32 -23.26 18.01
CA PRO A 244 4.33 -23.51 16.99
C PRO A 244 3.75 -23.37 15.58
N SER A 245 4.22 -22.39 14.82
CA SER A 245 4.25 -22.49 13.36
C SER A 245 5.41 -23.40 12.95
N PRO A 246 5.21 -24.43 12.12
CA PRO A 246 6.29 -25.29 11.67
C PRO A 246 7.09 -24.53 10.61
N GLY A 247 8.19 -23.90 11.00
CA GLY A 247 9.06 -23.23 10.02
C GLY A 247 10.40 -22.68 10.50
N ALA A 248 10.59 -22.39 11.79
CA ALA A 248 11.83 -21.80 12.27
C ALA A 248 12.82 -22.82 12.82
N LYS A 249 13.38 -23.67 11.94
CA LYS A 249 14.70 -24.29 12.18
C LYS A 249 15.49 -24.36 10.87
N LYS A 250 16.30 -23.34 10.61
CA LYS A 250 17.64 -23.55 10.05
C LYS A 250 18.58 -22.51 10.67
N LYS A 251 19.43 -23.02 11.57
CA LYS A 251 20.60 -22.31 12.09
C LYS A 251 21.45 -21.85 10.90
N ALA A 252 21.81 -20.58 10.89
CA ALA A 252 22.83 -20.05 10.01
C ALA A 252 24.16 -20.77 10.31
N ALA A 253 24.69 -21.50 9.33
CA ALA A 253 26.09 -21.89 9.30
C ALA A 253 26.92 -20.68 8.85
N PRO A 254 28.10 -20.41 9.44
CA PRO A 254 28.92 -19.28 9.05
C PRO A 254 29.43 -19.44 7.60
N PRO A 255 29.57 -18.34 6.83
CA PRO A 255 30.00 -18.42 5.44
C PRO A 255 31.45 -18.87 5.34
N ALA A 256 31.69 -19.88 4.50
CA ALA A 256 33.02 -20.33 4.12
C ALA A 256 33.79 -19.19 3.41
N ARG A 257 35.01 -18.92 3.86
CA ARG A 257 35.95 -17.99 3.20
C ARG A 257 36.26 -18.51 1.80
N ARG A 258 36.04 -17.69 0.77
CA ARG A 258 36.62 -17.93 -0.57
C ARG A 258 38.12 -17.64 -0.52
N PRO A 259 38.98 -18.45 -1.17
CA PRO A 259 40.39 -18.14 -1.28
C PRO A 259 40.59 -16.89 -2.13
N ARG A 260 41.48 -16.01 -1.65
CA ARG A 260 42.01 -14.84 -2.37
C ARG A 260 42.96 -15.36 -3.46
N GLY A 261 42.58 -15.17 -4.71
CA GLY A 261 43.43 -15.38 -5.88
C GLY A 261 42.73 -14.77 -7.08
N ASP A 262 43.51 -14.13 -7.94
CA ASP A 262 43.15 -13.58 -9.26
C ASP A 262 42.85 -12.08 -9.27
N ASP A 263 43.91 -11.33 -8.99
CA ASP A 263 44.10 -9.94 -9.40
C ASP A 263 44.07 -9.85 -10.93
N ALA A 264 42.88 -9.60 -11.50
CA ALA A 264 42.66 -9.45 -12.94
C ALA A 264 43.03 -8.04 -13.48
N PHE A 265 44.10 -7.41 -12.97
CA PHE A 265 44.49 -6.04 -13.34
C PHE A 265 46.01 -5.78 -13.28
N ALA A 266 46.82 -6.66 -13.87
CA ALA A 266 48.22 -6.33 -14.18
C ALA A 266 48.50 -6.65 -15.64
N GLY A 267 48.57 -5.61 -16.46
CA GLY A 267 48.82 -5.66 -17.89
C GLY A 267 50.27 -5.97 -18.23
N ASP A 268 50.41 -6.49 -19.46
CA ASP A 268 51.62 -6.90 -20.14
C ASP A 268 52.69 -5.79 -20.22
N VAL A 269 53.91 -6.14 -19.82
CA VAL A 269 55.16 -5.50 -20.28
C VAL A 269 56.23 -6.59 -20.42
N ASP A 270 56.35 -7.11 -21.63
CA ASP A 270 57.48 -7.91 -22.09
C ASP A 270 58.65 -6.98 -22.42
N GLU A 271 59.80 -7.16 -21.76
CA GLU A 271 61.11 -6.73 -22.27
C GLU A 271 62.12 -7.87 -22.17
N PRO A 272 62.97 -8.05 -23.22
CA PRO A 272 63.62 -9.33 -23.52
C PRO A 272 64.91 -9.56 -22.72
N LYS A 273 65.13 -10.83 -22.33
CA LYS A 273 66.37 -11.31 -21.73
C LYS A 273 67.54 -11.23 -22.71
N ALA A 274 68.59 -10.53 -22.32
CA ALA A 274 69.95 -10.78 -22.80
C ALA A 274 70.58 -11.92 -22.02
N ASN A 275 71.22 -12.87 -22.71
CA ASN A 275 72.55 -13.36 -22.36
C ASN A 275 73.16 -14.16 -23.54
N PRO A 276 74.49 -14.13 -23.69
CA PRO A 276 75.22 -14.87 -24.73
C PRO A 276 75.22 -16.39 -24.52
#